data_AF-A0A9X3X667-F1
#
_entry.id   AF-A0A9X3X667-F1
#
_cell.length_a   1.000
_cell.length_b   1.000
_cell.length_c   1.000
_cell.angle_alpha   90.00
_cell.angle_beta   90.00
_cell.angle_gamma   90.00
#
_symmetry.space_group_name_H-M   'P 1'
#
loop_
_entity.id
_entity.type
_entity.pdbx_description
1 polymer ?
#
loop_
_entity_poly.entity_id
_entity_poly.type
_entity_poly.pdbx_seq_one_letter_code
_entity_poly.pdbx_strand_id
1 'polypeptide(L)'
;MSRAAPQRTRASFAQAVLREVETLDPTVRARILARMAPASLATIRGAIGIQWLPPEPYYDMVEALRAELGAPGTRALFRRCMNRYFENPLLRAVVESFLRRAGFTPQSLLRFVPRGRELVAENAGRLVYENLGEHECMLRLRGFPAAHFRNGTMVELLSGCWESALDFAGVDGKVEVERLDLERGACDFVLSWKPRA
;
A
#
# COMPACT_ATOMS: atom_id res chain seq x y z
N MET A 1 -4.63 -11.11 28.48
CA MET A 1 -4.07 -10.32 27.35
C MET A 1 -5.22 -9.94 26.43
N SER A 2 -5.47 -8.65 26.20
CA SER A 2 -6.51 -8.22 25.26
C SER A 2 -6.12 -8.64 23.85
N ARG A 3 -7.03 -9.29 23.11
CA ARG A 3 -6.81 -9.65 21.70
C ARG A 3 -6.64 -8.35 20.91
N ALA A 4 -5.56 -8.23 20.15
CA ALA A 4 -5.34 -7.06 19.29
C ALA A 4 -6.52 -6.91 18.32
N ALA A 5 -6.96 -5.68 18.10
CA ALA A 5 -8.05 -5.40 17.15
C ALA A 5 -7.65 -5.88 15.73
N PRO A 6 -8.58 -6.45 14.96
CA PRO A 6 -8.26 -6.97 13.63
C PRO A 6 -7.85 -5.84 12.68
N GLN A 7 -6.95 -6.16 11.76
CA GLN A 7 -6.59 -5.26 10.66
C GLN A 7 -7.79 -5.07 9.73
N ARG A 8 -7.98 -3.84 9.29
CA ARG A 8 -9.09 -3.47 8.39
C ARG A 8 -8.55 -2.62 7.26
N THR A 9 -9.14 -2.80 6.08
CA THR A 9 -8.79 -2.01 4.89
C THR A 9 -10.03 -1.26 4.43
N ARG A 10 -9.85 -0.01 3.97
CA ARG A 10 -10.94 0.78 3.42
C ARG A 10 -11.43 0.14 2.14
N ALA A 11 -12.76 -0.05 2.01
CA ALA A 11 -13.36 -0.69 0.85
C ALA A 11 -12.98 0.00 -0.47
N SER A 12 -12.92 1.34 -0.49
CA SER A 12 -12.50 2.11 -1.67
C SER A 12 -11.11 1.74 -2.18
N PHE A 13 -10.18 1.40 -1.28
CA PHE A 13 -8.84 0.99 -1.64
C PHE A 13 -8.83 -0.45 -2.17
N ALA A 14 -9.50 -1.39 -1.49
CA ALA A 14 -9.65 -2.76 -1.99
C ALA A 14 -10.31 -2.81 -3.38
N GLN A 15 -11.32 -1.97 -3.61
CA GLN A 15 -12.00 -1.82 -4.89
C GLN A 15 -11.09 -1.18 -5.95
N ALA A 16 -10.21 -0.25 -5.57
CA ALA A 16 -9.22 0.29 -6.50
C ALA A 16 -8.27 -0.80 -6.99
N VAL A 17 -7.78 -1.65 -6.08
CA VAL A 17 -6.97 -2.81 -6.45
C VAL A 17 -7.76 -3.75 -7.36
N LEU A 18 -9.02 -4.05 -7.06
CA LEU A 18 -9.84 -4.92 -7.92
C LEU A 18 -10.01 -4.34 -9.33
N ARG A 19 -10.18 -3.02 -9.46
CA ARG A 19 -10.20 -2.35 -10.77
C ARG A 19 -8.88 -2.49 -11.53
N GLU A 20 -7.73 -2.48 -10.85
CA GLU A 20 -6.44 -2.80 -11.47
C GLU A 20 -6.43 -4.21 -12.04
N VAL A 21 -6.92 -5.19 -11.27
CA VAL A 21 -7.02 -6.59 -11.70
C VAL A 21 -7.90 -6.70 -12.95
N GLU A 22 -9.01 -5.95 -12.99
CA GLU A 22 -9.93 -5.95 -14.12
C GLU A 22 -9.31 -5.41 -15.42
N THR A 23 -8.25 -4.60 -15.32
CA THR A 23 -7.50 -4.04 -16.45
C THR A 23 -6.34 -4.92 -16.95
N LEU A 24 -6.05 -6.04 -16.28
CA LEU A 24 -5.01 -6.98 -16.70
C LEU A 24 -5.44 -7.78 -17.94
N ASP A 25 -4.48 -8.49 -18.53
CA ASP A 25 -4.76 -9.52 -19.55
C ASP A 25 -5.93 -10.42 -19.11
N PRO A 26 -6.92 -10.69 -19.98
CA PRO A 26 -8.12 -11.44 -19.60
C PRO A 26 -7.82 -12.80 -18.98
N THR A 27 -6.77 -13.48 -19.43
CA THR A 27 -6.36 -14.80 -18.93
C THR A 27 -5.76 -14.67 -17.53
N VAL A 28 -4.85 -13.71 -17.33
CA VAL A 28 -4.25 -13.42 -16.01
C VAL A 28 -5.34 -13.01 -15.01
N ARG A 29 -6.23 -12.08 -15.40
CA ARG A 29 -7.38 -11.65 -14.61
C ARG A 29 -8.25 -12.84 -14.18
N ALA A 30 -8.62 -13.71 -15.13
CA ALA A 30 -9.44 -14.87 -14.82
C ALA A 30 -8.77 -15.81 -13.80
N ARG A 31 -7.46 -16.03 -13.92
CA ARG A 31 -6.71 -16.86 -12.95
C ARG A 31 -6.66 -16.23 -11.56
N ILE A 32 -6.47 -14.90 -11.45
CA ILE A 32 -6.52 -14.20 -10.16
C ILE A 32 -7.90 -14.33 -9.52
N LEU A 33 -8.96 -14.01 -10.27
CA LEU A 33 -10.34 -14.05 -9.74
C LEU A 33 -10.78 -15.46 -9.35
N ALA A 34 -10.31 -16.49 -10.08
CA ALA A 34 -10.58 -17.89 -9.75
C ALA A 34 -9.85 -18.38 -8.48
N ARG A 35 -8.76 -17.71 -8.08
CA ARG A 35 -8.03 -18.03 -6.84
C ARG A 35 -8.66 -17.43 -5.60
N MET A 36 -9.43 -16.35 -5.75
CA MET A 36 -10.12 -15.71 -4.64
C MET A 36 -11.31 -16.57 -4.19
N ALA A 37 -11.58 -16.57 -2.89
CA ALA A 37 -12.83 -17.11 -2.39
C ALA A 37 -14.02 -16.29 -2.93
N PRO A 38 -15.10 -16.93 -3.42
CA PRO A 38 -16.27 -16.21 -3.96
C PRO A 38 -16.86 -15.20 -2.97
N ALA A 39 -16.86 -15.53 -1.68
CA ALA A 39 -17.33 -14.66 -0.60
C ALA A 39 -16.47 -13.40 -0.43
N SER A 40 -15.14 -13.51 -0.57
CA SER A 40 -14.22 -12.36 -0.52
C SER A 40 -14.50 -11.39 -1.66
N LEU A 41 -14.61 -11.91 -2.88
CA LEU A 41 -14.89 -11.10 -4.06
C LEU A 41 -16.25 -10.40 -3.96
N ALA A 42 -17.28 -11.13 -3.53
CA ALA A 42 -18.61 -10.56 -3.29
C ALA A 42 -18.59 -9.47 -2.22
N THR A 43 -17.85 -9.67 -1.13
CA THR A 43 -17.70 -8.69 -0.04
C THR A 43 -17.04 -7.41 -0.53
N ILE A 44 -15.94 -7.49 -1.29
CA ILE A 44 -15.26 -6.30 -1.83
C ILE A 44 -16.16 -5.54 -2.81
N ARG A 45 -16.86 -6.26 -3.71
CA ARG A 45 -17.74 -5.65 -4.71
C ARG A 45 -18.99 -5.02 -4.10
N GLY A 46 -19.58 -5.66 -3.09
CA GLY A 46 -20.81 -5.20 -2.45
C GLY A 46 -20.62 -4.09 -1.41
N ALA A 47 -19.38 -3.82 -0.98
CA ALA A 47 -19.12 -2.82 0.05
C ALA A 47 -19.27 -1.38 -0.44
N ILE A 48 -19.77 -0.50 0.43
CA ILE A 48 -19.77 0.95 0.22
C ILE A 48 -18.32 1.43 0.41
N GLY A 49 -17.80 2.28 -0.47
CA GLY A 49 -16.38 2.66 -0.48
C GLY A 49 -15.82 3.20 0.85
N ILE A 50 -16.65 3.88 1.65
CA ILE A 50 -16.25 4.38 2.98
C ILE A 50 -16.23 3.31 4.08
N GLN A 51 -16.74 2.11 3.85
CA GLN A 51 -16.77 1.04 4.85
C GLN A 51 -15.36 0.49 5.11
N TRP A 52 -15.15 0.04 6.34
CA TRP A 52 -13.99 -0.75 6.73
C TRP A 52 -14.29 -2.22 6.51
N LEU A 53 -13.49 -2.88 5.68
CA LEU A 53 -13.61 -4.32 5.45
C LEU A 53 -12.94 -5.11 6.59
N PRO A 54 -13.47 -6.29 6.93
CA PRO A 54 -12.69 -7.28 7.69
C PRO A 54 -11.41 -7.67 6.91
N PRO A 55 -10.41 -8.26 7.57
CA PRO A 55 -9.11 -8.53 6.95
C PRO A 55 -9.21 -9.55 5.80
N GLU A 56 -10.03 -10.59 5.96
CA GLU A 56 -10.00 -11.78 5.11
C GLU A 56 -10.23 -11.48 3.61
N PRO A 57 -11.26 -10.71 3.20
CA PRO A 57 -11.47 -10.44 1.78
C PRO A 57 -10.30 -9.73 1.10
N TYR A 58 -9.67 -8.80 1.81
CA TYR A 58 -8.54 -8.04 1.26
C TYR A 58 -7.31 -8.92 1.14
N TYR A 59 -6.96 -9.69 2.17
CA TYR A 59 -5.78 -10.55 2.11
C TYR A 59 -5.93 -11.70 1.12
N ASP A 60 -7.10 -12.30 0.99
CA ASP A 60 -7.39 -13.28 -0.05
C ASP A 60 -7.13 -12.72 -1.46
N MET A 61 -7.55 -11.48 -1.73
CA MET A 61 -7.25 -10.78 -2.98
C MET A 61 -5.74 -10.57 -3.17
N VAL A 62 -5.03 -10.07 -2.15
CA VAL A 62 -3.60 -9.76 -2.27
C VAL A 62 -2.76 -11.04 -2.41
N GLU A 63 -3.14 -12.13 -1.74
CA GLU A 63 -2.48 -13.43 -1.88
C GLU A 63 -2.72 -14.05 -3.26
N ALA A 64 -3.95 -13.95 -3.79
CA ALA A 64 -4.25 -14.37 -5.16
C ALA A 64 -3.42 -13.59 -6.20
N LEU A 65 -3.27 -12.27 -6.01
CA LEU A 65 -2.40 -11.43 -6.83
C LEU A 65 -0.95 -11.89 -6.78
N ARG A 66 -0.44 -12.14 -5.58
CA ARG A 66 0.95 -12.60 -5.40
C ARG A 66 1.21 -13.96 -6.01
N ALA A 67 0.27 -14.89 -5.86
CA ALA A 67 0.38 -16.24 -6.42
C ALA A 67 0.44 -16.22 -7.95
N GLU A 68 -0.26 -15.29 -8.60
CA GLU A 68 -0.30 -15.20 -10.06
C GLU A 68 0.83 -14.33 -10.64
N LEU A 69 1.10 -13.17 -10.03
CA LEU A 69 2.00 -12.15 -10.60
C LEU A 69 3.45 -12.25 -10.07
N GLY A 70 3.67 -13.02 -9.01
CA GLY A 70 4.94 -13.03 -8.30
C GLY A 70 5.29 -11.69 -7.65
N ALA A 71 6.52 -11.55 -7.15
CA ALA A 71 6.95 -10.33 -6.44
C ALA A 71 6.98 -9.08 -7.30
N PRO A 72 7.69 -9.09 -8.44
CA PRO A 72 7.83 -7.89 -9.25
C PRO A 72 6.47 -7.43 -9.79
N GLY A 73 5.62 -8.37 -10.22
CA GLY A 73 4.30 -8.06 -10.74
C GLY A 73 3.34 -7.51 -9.68
N THR A 74 3.39 -8.04 -8.45
CA THR A 74 2.61 -7.49 -7.32
C THR A 74 3.03 -6.05 -7.03
N ARG A 75 4.35 -5.81 -6.86
CA ARG A 75 4.91 -4.48 -6.61
C ARG A 75 4.51 -3.48 -7.70
N ALA A 76 4.67 -3.87 -8.97
CA ALA A 76 4.31 -3.03 -10.12
C ALA A 76 2.80 -2.72 -10.17
N LEU A 77 1.93 -3.70 -9.87
CA LEU A 77 0.49 -3.48 -9.81
C LEU A 77 0.13 -2.48 -8.71
N PHE A 78 0.71 -2.59 -7.53
CA PHE A 78 0.43 -1.67 -6.42
C PHE A 78 0.99 -0.27 -6.63
N ARG A 79 2.15 -0.14 -7.29
CA ARG A 79 2.66 1.17 -7.75
C ARG A 79 1.67 1.85 -8.68
N ARG A 80 1.18 1.15 -9.71
CA ARG A 80 0.17 1.67 -10.64
C ARG A 80 -1.16 1.97 -9.95
N CYS A 81 -1.62 1.07 -9.08
CA CYS A 81 -2.83 1.25 -8.28
C CYS A 81 -2.78 2.54 -7.49
N MET A 82 -1.67 2.76 -6.76
CA MET A 82 -1.53 3.90 -5.88
C MET A 82 -1.38 5.21 -6.67
N ASN A 83 -0.70 5.18 -7.82
CA ASN A 83 -0.62 6.34 -8.73
C ASN A 83 -2.02 6.80 -9.17
N ARG A 84 -2.88 5.86 -9.59
CA ARG A 84 -4.29 6.17 -9.89
C ARG A 84 -5.10 6.54 -8.64
N TYR A 85 -4.78 5.96 -7.50
CA TYR A 85 -5.48 6.26 -6.24
C TYR A 85 -5.20 7.69 -5.76
N PHE A 86 -4.02 8.25 -6.02
CA PHE A 86 -3.73 9.67 -5.78
C PHE A 86 -4.55 10.63 -6.64
N GLU A 87 -5.13 10.17 -7.76
CA GLU A 87 -6.06 10.95 -8.57
C GLU A 87 -7.46 11.06 -7.91
N ASN A 88 -7.74 10.28 -6.87
CA ASN A 88 -9.00 10.37 -6.13
C ASN A 88 -9.14 11.76 -5.49
N PRO A 89 -10.19 12.55 -5.81
CA PRO A 89 -10.34 13.92 -5.33
C PRO A 89 -10.31 14.07 -3.81
N LEU A 90 -10.85 13.08 -3.08
CA LEU A 90 -10.88 13.13 -1.62
C LEU A 90 -9.49 12.94 -1.02
N LEU A 91 -8.73 11.95 -1.51
CA LEU A 91 -7.36 11.74 -1.06
C LEU A 91 -6.48 12.94 -1.43
N ARG A 92 -6.63 13.42 -2.66
CA ARG A 92 -5.92 14.59 -3.16
C ARG A 92 -6.16 15.82 -2.30
N ALA A 93 -7.41 16.12 -1.94
CA ALA A 93 -7.73 17.25 -1.06
C ALA A 93 -7.08 17.13 0.33
N VAL A 94 -6.99 15.92 0.90
CA VAL A 94 -6.33 15.70 2.20
C VAL A 94 -4.82 15.88 2.07
N VAL A 95 -4.21 15.35 1.01
CA VAL A 95 -2.79 15.52 0.71
C VAL A 95 -2.46 16.99 0.51
N GLU A 96 -3.22 17.70 -0.34
CA GLU A 96 -3.05 19.13 -0.60
C GLU A 96 -3.20 19.97 0.66
N SER A 97 -4.18 19.67 1.53
CA SER A 97 -4.35 20.35 2.83
C SER A 97 -3.15 20.17 3.75
N PHE A 98 -2.56 18.97 3.79
CA PHE A 98 -1.34 18.72 4.54
C PHE A 98 -0.13 19.47 3.95
N LEU A 99 0.01 19.45 2.63
CA LEU A 99 1.14 20.04 1.92
C LEU A 99 1.07 21.56 1.80
N ARG A 100 -0.12 22.17 1.93
CA ARG A 100 -0.31 23.62 1.87
C ARG A 100 0.58 24.39 2.85
N ARG A 101 0.89 23.80 4.01
CA ARG A 101 1.78 24.40 5.03
C ARG A 101 3.25 24.06 4.85
N ALA A 102 3.57 22.91 4.26
CA ALA A 102 4.93 22.39 4.17
C ALA A 102 5.62 22.65 2.81
N GLY A 103 4.85 23.09 1.80
CA GLY A 103 5.27 23.06 0.40
C GLY A 103 5.20 21.65 -0.18
N PHE A 104 5.16 21.53 -1.51
CA PHE A 104 5.16 20.25 -2.20
C PHE A 104 6.59 19.79 -2.51
N THR A 105 7.14 18.91 -1.67
CA THR A 105 8.45 18.26 -1.85
C THR A 105 8.36 16.76 -1.61
N PRO A 106 9.27 15.93 -2.17
CA PRO A 106 9.31 14.49 -1.86
C PRO A 106 9.33 14.22 -0.35
N GLN A 107 10.12 14.99 0.42
CA GLN A 107 10.21 14.86 1.87
C GLN A 107 8.88 15.15 2.58
N SER A 108 8.20 16.25 2.21
CA SER A 108 6.91 16.60 2.81
C SER A 108 5.83 15.55 2.51
N LEU A 109 5.84 14.98 1.31
CA LEU A 109 4.92 13.92 0.89
C LEU A 109 5.21 12.61 1.64
N LEU A 110 6.47 12.19 1.71
CA LEU A 110 6.86 10.96 2.42
C LEU A 110 6.65 11.08 3.94
N ARG A 111 6.75 12.29 4.50
CA ARG A 111 6.35 12.58 5.88
C ARG A 111 4.85 12.45 6.12
N PHE A 112 4.02 12.69 5.10
CA PHE A 112 2.58 12.50 5.18
C PHE A 112 2.17 11.03 5.16
N VAL A 113 2.96 10.17 4.49
CA VAL A 113 2.62 8.76 4.22
C VAL A 113 2.10 8.00 5.45
N PRO A 114 2.72 8.05 6.65
CA PRO A 114 2.18 7.41 7.85
C PRO A 114 0.71 7.77 8.14
N ARG A 115 0.36 9.06 8.04
CA ARG A 115 -1.00 9.55 8.26
C ARG A 115 -1.92 9.22 7.09
N GLY A 116 -1.43 9.33 5.86
CA GLY A 116 -2.20 8.95 4.67
C GLY A 116 -2.62 7.48 4.69
N ARG A 117 -1.72 6.60 5.18
CA ARG A 117 -2.00 5.17 5.33
C ARG A 117 -3.14 4.88 6.29
N GLU A 118 -3.28 5.63 7.38
CA GLU A 118 -4.38 5.48 8.34
C GLU A 118 -5.77 5.75 7.73
N LEU A 119 -5.83 6.45 6.59
CA LEU A 119 -7.09 6.66 5.86
C LEU A 119 -7.59 5.39 5.16
N VAL A 120 -6.67 4.48 4.82
CA VAL A 120 -6.94 3.28 4.02
C VAL A 120 -6.69 1.97 4.77
N ALA A 121 -5.96 1.98 5.88
CA ALA A 121 -5.67 0.80 6.68
C ALA A 121 -5.68 1.11 8.19
N GLU A 122 -6.40 0.29 8.96
CA GLU A 122 -6.46 0.34 10.43
C GLU A 122 -5.83 -0.92 11.04
N ASN A 123 -5.23 -0.77 12.23
CA ASN A 123 -4.57 -1.86 12.98
C ASN A 123 -3.52 -2.64 12.16
N ALA A 124 -2.90 -1.98 11.19
CA ALA A 124 -1.91 -2.58 10.29
C ALA A 124 -0.47 -2.33 10.79
N GLY A 125 -0.24 -2.25 12.10
CA GLY A 125 1.05 -1.84 12.66
C GLY A 125 1.35 -0.34 12.50
N ARG A 126 2.46 0.09 13.12
CA ARG A 126 2.89 1.49 13.20
C ARG A 126 3.91 1.78 12.11
N LEU A 127 3.64 2.78 11.28
CA LEU A 127 4.57 3.31 10.29
C LEU A 127 5.13 4.65 10.79
N VAL A 128 6.43 4.86 10.71
CA VAL A 128 7.08 6.11 11.13
C VAL A 128 8.00 6.58 10.01
N TYR A 129 7.94 7.87 9.69
CA TYR A 129 8.88 8.52 8.79
C TYR A 129 10.12 9.01 9.56
N GLU A 130 11.28 8.80 8.98
CA GLU A 130 12.58 9.27 9.46
C GLU A 130 13.33 9.93 8.30
N ASN A 131 13.80 11.17 8.48
CA ASN A 131 14.60 11.86 7.47
C ASN A 131 16.07 11.41 7.59
N LEU A 132 16.64 10.86 6.52
CA LEU A 132 18.03 10.39 6.50
C LEU A 132 18.98 11.36 5.78
N GLY A 133 18.44 12.26 4.94
CA GLY A 133 19.21 13.23 4.20
C GLY A 133 18.33 14.00 3.21
N GLU A 134 18.91 14.88 2.40
CA GLU A 134 18.13 15.71 1.46
C GLU A 134 17.32 14.87 0.46
N HIS A 135 17.93 13.79 -0.04
CA HIS A 135 17.37 12.92 -1.09
C HIS A 135 17.09 11.49 -0.62
N GLU A 136 16.95 11.32 0.69
CA GLU A 136 16.78 10.00 1.31
C GLU A 136 15.92 10.08 2.57
N CYS A 137 15.04 9.09 2.75
CA CYS A 137 14.31 8.91 3.99
C CYS A 137 14.02 7.44 4.24
N MET A 138 13.52 7.13 5.43
CA MET A 138 13.08 5.79 5.80
C MET A 138 11.64 5.80 6.31
N LEU A 139 10.87 4.81 5.87
CA LEU A 139 9.57 4.46 6.45
C LEU A 139 9.73 3.18 7.26
N ARG A 140 9.70 3.31 8.58
CA ARG A 140 9.86 2.22 9.54
C ARG A 140 8.52 1.60 9.91
N LEU A 141 8.28 0.35 9.52
CA LEU A 141 7.07 -0.40 9.86
C LEU A 141 7.35 -1.36 11.02
N ARG A 142 6.52 -1.33 12.06
CA ARG A 142 6.61 -2.26 13.20
C ARG A 142 5.24 -2.77 13.62
N GLY A 143 5.18 -4.04 14.04
CA GLY A 143 3.97 -4.65 14.59
C GLY A 143 2.85 -4.82 13.57
N PHE A 144 3.18 -5.01 12.29
CA PHE A 144 2.20 -5.46 11.32
C PHE A 144 1.70 -6.86 11.71
N PRO A 145 0.41 -7.20 11.55
CA PRO A 145 -0.09 -8.54 11.88
C PRO A 145 0.67 -9.66 11.16
N ALA A 146 1.41 -10.47 11.93
CA ALA A 146 2.31 -11.50 11.40
C ALA A 146 1.60 -12.51 10.48
N ALA A 147 0.34 -12.85 10.80
CA ALA A 147 -0.49 -13.76 10.00
C ALA A 147 -0.55 -13.37 8.51
N HIS A 148 -0.47 -12.07 8.22
CA HIS A 148 -0.55 -11.53 6.86
C HIS A 148 0.77 -10.95 6.36
N PHE A 149 1.78 -10.85 7.21
CA PHE A 149 3.09 -10.30 6.86
C PHE A 149 4.10 -11.39 6.49
N ARG A 150 4.00 -12.57 7.13
CA ARG A 150 5.02 -13.63 7.10
C ARG A 150 5.41 -14.16 5.72
N ASN A 151 4.52 -14.04 4.72
CA ASN A 151 4.78 -14.50 3.35
C ASN A 151 5.47 -13.44 2.47
N GLY A 152 5.78 -12.26 3.03
CA GLY A 152 6.45 -11.17 2.32
C GLY A 152 5.55 -10.42 1.33
N THR A 153 4.31 -10.85 1.11
CA THR A 153 3.39 -10.23 0.15
C THR A 153 3.14 -8.76 0.49
N MET A 154 2.93 -8.46 1.77
CA MET A 154 2.69 -7.10 2.24
C MET A 154 3.90 -6.20 2.10
N VAL A 155 5.12 -6.75 2.17
CA VAL A 155 6.35 -5.97 1.92
C VAL A 155 6.33 -5.43 0.49
N GLU A 156 5.93 -6.26 -0.47
CA GLU A 156 6.01 -5.94 -1.90
C GLU A 156 4.88 -5.03 -2.35
N LEU A 157 3.70 -5.24 -1.76
CA LEU A 157 2.58 -4.29 -1.84
C LEU A 157 3.02 -2.90 -1.38
N LEU A 158 3.58 -2.80 -0.18
CA LEU A 158 3.95 -1.53 0.42
C LEU A 158 5.09 -0.86 -0.35
N SER A 159 6.10 -1.62 -0.78
CA SER A 159 7.16 -1.13 -1.66
C SER A 159 6.59 -0.46 -2.91
N GLY A 160 5.61 -1.10 -3.58
CA GLY A 160 4.94 -0.52 -4.75
C GLY A 160 4.21 0.78 -4.43
N CYS A 161 3.46 0.82 -3.32
CA CYS A 161 2.79 2.05 -2.87
C CYS A 161 3.79 3.18 -2.55
N TRP A 162 4.96 2.86 -2.00
CA TRP A 162 6.01 3.84 -1.68
C TRP A 162 6.73 4.37 -2.91
N GLU A 163 6.96 3.51 -3.92
CA GLU A 163 7.45 3.96 -5.23
C GLU A 163 6.47 4.93 -5.89
N SER A 164 5.17 4.67 -5.77
CA SER A 164 4.14 5.59 -6.27
C SER A 164 4.18 6.97 -5.60
N ALA A 165 4.62 7.07 -4.34
CA ALA A 165 4.82 8.38 -3.72
C ALA A 165 5.99 9.15 -4.38
N LEU A 166 7.05 8.46 -4.80
CA LEU A 166 8.16 9.07 -5.55
C LEU A 166 7.71 9.49 -6.96
N ASP A 167 6.91 8.66 -7.63
CA ASP A 167 6.29 8.99 -8.92
C ASP A 167 5.42 10.25 -8.81
N PHE A 168 4.56 10.30 -7.79
CA PHE A 168 3.68 11.45 -7.54
C PHE A 168 4.47 12.71 -7.20
N ALA A 169 5.61 12.56 -6.51
CA ALA A 169 6.55 13.65 -6.28
C ALA A 169 7.37 14.03 -7.55
N GLY A 170 7.22 13.32 -8.67
CA GLY A 170 7.91 13.61 -9.91
C GLY A 170 9.44 13.52 -9.79
N VAL A 171 9.93 12.53 -9.04
CA VAL A 171 11.37 12.27 -8.87
C VAL A 171 11.72 10.85 -9.29
N ASP A 172 12.91 10.70 -9.90
CA ASP A 172 13.47 9.38 -10.19
C ASP A 172 14.08 8.81 -8.91
N GLY A 173 13.44 7.79 -8.35
CA GLY A 173 13.86 7.18 -7.09
C GLY A 173 13.48 5.72 -6.96
N LYS A 174 13.94 5.11 -5.88
CA LYS A 174 13.80 3.69 -5.58
C LYS A 174 13.44 3.44 -4.12
N VAL A 175 12.94 2.23 -3.86
CA VAL A 175 12.62 1.74 -2.52
C VAL A 175 13.39 0.44 -2.28
N GLU A 176 14.20 0.41 -1.24
CA GLU A 176 14.94 -0.75 -0.76
C GLU A 176 14.39 -1.20 0.59
N VAL A 177 14.39 -2.51 0.82
CA VAL A 177 13.89 -3.09 2.08
C VAL A 177 15.07 -3.54 2.91
N GLU A 178 15.16 -2.99 4.12
CA GLU A 178 16.17 -3.34 5.12
C GLU A 178 15.51 -3.90 6.38
N ARG A 179 16.32 -4.61 7.20
CA ARG A 179 15.95 -5.10 8.54
C ARG A 179 14.59 -5.80 8.57
N LEU A 180 14.34 -6.62 7.55
CA LEU A 180 13.10 -7.38 7.40
C LEU A 180 13.02 -8.49 8.46
N ASP A 181 11.96 -8.44 9.26
CA ASP A 181 11.58 -9.47 10.23
C ASP A 181 10.12 -9.83 9.98
N LEU A 182 9.92 -10.91 9.23
CA LEU A 182 8.63 -11.40 8.79
C LEU A 182 7.75 -11.89 9.95
N GLU A 183 8.36 -12.47 10.98
CA GLU A 183 7.66 -13.02 12.15
C GLU A 183 7.18 -11.90 13.08
N ARG A 184 7.94 -10.81 13.20
CA ARG A 184 7.56 -9.66 14.02
C ARG A 184 6.75 -8.60 13.28
N GLY A 185 6.46 -8.80 12.00
CA GLY A 185 5.72 -7.81 11.22
C GLY A 185 6.48 -6.49 11.07
N ALA A 186 7.78 -6.56 10.81
CA ALA A 186 8.67 -5.42 10.84
C ALA A 186 9.57 -5.34 9.60
N CYS A 187 9.77 -4.14 9.08
CA CYS A 187 10.79 -3.84 8.08
C CYS A 187 11.05 -2.33 8.02
N ASP A 188 12.19 -1.96 7.44
CA ASP A 188 12.54 -0.60 7.11
C ASP A 188 12.50 -0.44 5.59
N PHE A 189 11.69 0.49 5.08
CA PHE A 189 11.72 0.87 3.67
C PHE A 189 12.61 2.10 3.54
N VAL A 190 13.76 1.97 2.89
CA VAL A 190 14.66 3.07 2.59
C VAL A 190 14.31 3.60 1.20
N LEU A 191 13.95 4.88 1.12
CA LEU A 191 13.60 5.55 -0.12
C LEU A 191 14.68 6.56 -0.45
N SER A 192 15.19 6.51 -1.68
CA SER A 192 16.16 7.47 -2.20
C SER A 192 15.78 7.93 -3.59
N TRP A 193 16.12 9.18 -3.94
CA TRP A 193 15.82 9.76 -5.25
C TRP A 193 16.95 10.67 -5.75
N LYS A 194 16.93 10.97 -7.05
CA LYS A 194 17.88 11.91 -7.64
C LYS A 194 17.45 13.37 -7.37
N PRO A 195 18.41 14.32 -7.29
CA PRO A 195 18.09 15.74 -7.38
C PRO A 195 17.30 16.03 -8.67
N ARG A 196 16.37 16.99 -8.61
CA ARG A 196 15.73 17.50 -9.83
C ARG A 196 16.78 18.30 -10.61
N ALA A 197 16.86 18.07 -11.91
CA ALA A 197 17.70 18.83 -12.83
C ALA A 197 17.14 20.25 -13.03
#